data_AF-A0AAP0E460-F1
#
_entry.id   AF-A0AAP0E460-F1
#
_cell.length_a   1.000
_cell.length_b   1.000
_cell.length_c   1.000
_cell.angle_alpha   90.00
_cell.angle_beta   90.00
_cell.angle_gamma   90.00
#
_symmetry.space_group_name_H-M   'P 1'
#
loop_
_entity.id
_entity.type
_entity.pdbx_description
1 polymer ?
#
loop_
_entity_poly.entity_id
_entity_poly.type
_entity_poly.pdbx_seq_one_letter_code
_entity_poly.pdbx_strand_id
1 'polypeptide(L)'
;MQAGGWVPIDVHSPHSIELARFAVDEHNKEAHTQLEFERLVKGESQIVVGTNYRLTIRATNGGLIQTYEALVYEGLDHKKVLKSFKVIHLETGDIPPTGGWTPIDVNSLHSIELAQFAVNEHNKQAHTHLKFERLVSGESQIVAGVNYKLIIRAINGELIQTYEAHVFEALDGQRVLNSFEVIASDIPPAGGWTPIDVNSLHSIELARFAVNEHNKQAHTHLKFERLVSGESQIVDGVNYKLIIKAINGELIQTYEARVFEGLDHQRVLNSFTVVITSDIPQPGGWQPVEDVKEVEGIGRFAVAKHNKEAHTHLKFEGVLKGETQIVEGINYKLTIRAINGELIHNYEARVFEDLKGHKNLVSFLGIVA
;
A
#
# COMPACT_ATOMS: atom_id res chain seq x y z
N MET A 1 27.95 26.00 -56.99
CA MET A 1 27.78 24.91 -56.01
C MET A 1 26.42 24.31 -56.28
N GLN A 2 26.39 23.06 -56.73
CA GLN A 2 25.15 22.37 -57.10
C GLN A 2 24.37 22.10 -55.81
N ALA A 3 23.09 22.49 -55.76
CA ALA A 3 22.19 22.12 -54.67
C ALA A 3 22.17 20.59 -54.59
N GLY A 4 22.86 20.06 -53.59
CA GLY A 4 23.24 18.65 -53.52
C GLY A 4 22.12 17.79 -52.94
N GLY A 5 22.16 16.48 -53.18
CA GLY A 5 21.34 15.52 -52.45
C GLY A 5 21.60 15.58 -50.94
N TRP A 6 20.75 14.90 -50.18
CA TRP A 6 20.94 14.75 -48.74
C TRP A 6 22.22 13.98 -48.43
N VAL A 7 23.04 14.51 -47.52
CA VAL A 7 24.29 13.90 -47.05
C VAL A 7 24.19 13.66 -45.55
N PRO A 8 24.45 12.43 -45.06
CA PRO A 8 24.46 12.13 -43.63
C PRO A 8 25.39 13.07 -42.85
N ILE A 9 24.97 13.47 -41.65
CA ILE A 9 25.80 14.24 -40.72
C ILE A 9 26.20 13.39 -39.52
N ASP A 10 27.28 13.79 -38.83
CA ASP A 10 27.66 13.17 -37.57
C ASP A 10 26.68 13.55 -36.45
N VAL A 11 25.88 12.58 -36.03
CA VAL A 11 24.85 12.74 -34.99
C VAL A 11 25.43 13.00 -33.59
N HIS A 12 26.73 12.78 -33.38
CA HIS A 12 27.41 13.07 -32.11
C HIS A 12 28.12 14.42 -32.11
N SER A 13 28.18 15.12 -33.24
CA SER A 13 28.82 16.43 -33.32
C SER A 13 28.04 17.48 -32.49
N PRO A 14 28.74 18.40 -31.80
CA PRO A 14 28.09 19.45 -31.02
C PRO A 14 27.06 20.26 -31.82
N HIS A 15 27.36 20.59 -33.07
CA HIS A 15 26.47 21.33 -33.96
C HIS A 15 25.17 20.57 -34.27
N SER A 16 25.26 19.25 -34.52
CA SER A 16 24.08 18.45 -34.85
C SER A 16 23.18 18.28 -33.62
N ILE A 17 23.76 18.13 -32.43
CA ILE A 17 23.01 18.10 -31.17
C ILE A 17 22.35 19.45 -30.88
N GLU A 18 23.03 20.57 -31.14
CA GLU A 18 22.47 21.91 -31.01
C GLU A 18 21.25 22.10 -31.92
N LEU A 19 21.34 21.71 -33.19
CA LEU A 19 20.22 21.78 -34.14
C LEU A 19 19.02 20.94 -33.69
N ALA A 20 19.27 19.76 -33.11
CA ALA A 20 18.21 18.90 -32.63
C ALA A 20 17.53 19.46 -31.38
N ARG A 21 18.29 20.05 -30.44
CA ARG A 21 17.73 20.75 -29.27
C ARG A 21 16.91 21.97 -29.69
N PHE A 22 17.45 22.79 -30.60
CA PHE A 22 16.73 23.91 -31.19
C PHE A 22 15.36 23.49 -31.76
N ALA A 23 15.31 22.37 -32.49
CA ALA A 23 14.06 21.90 -33.08
C ALA A 23 13.01 21.52 -32.01
N VAL A 24 13.43 20.89 -30.91
CA VAL A 24 12.55 20.53 -29.79
C VAL A 24 12.09 21.79 -29.05
N ASP A 25 13.00 22.71 -28.78
CA ASP A 25 12.71 23.95 -28.04
C ASP A 25 11.75 24.87 -28.82
N GLU A 26 11.98 25.06 -30.12
CA GLU A 26 11.10 25.90 -30.93
C GLU A 26 9.72 25.25 -31.11
N HIS A 27 9.65 23.91 -31.25
CA HIS A 27 8.36 23.22 -31.27
C HIS A 27 7.60 23.40 -29.96
N ASN A 28 8.26 23.24 -28.81
CA ASN A 28 7.64 23.45 -27.49
C ASN A 28 7.06 24.85 -27.35
N LYS A 29 7.78 25.86 -27.84
CA LYS A 29 7.34 27.25 -27.84
C LYS A 29 6.15 27.50 -28.76
N GLU A 30 6.16 26.95 -29.98
CA GLU A 30 5.10 27.13 -30.98
C GLU A 30 3.82 26.34 -30.65
N ALA A 31 3.98 25.10 -30.18
CA ALA A 31 2.88 24.16 -29.93
C ALA A 31 2.43 24.13 -28.45
N HIS A 32 3.06 24.93 -27.58
CA HIS A 32 2.83 24.93 -26.13
C HIS A 32 3.01 23.54 -25.48
N THR A 33 3.99 22.76 -25.95
CA THR A 33 4.35 21.44 -25.42
C THR A 33 5.56 21.50 -24.47
N GLN A 34 5.87 20.39 -23.81
CA GLN A 34 7.02 20.25 -22.88
C GLN A 34 7.87 19.01 -23.21
N LEU A 35 8.24 18.87 -24.49
CA LEU A 35 9.12 17.79 -24.94
C LEU A 35 10.54 17.97 -24.38
N GLU A 36 11.10 16.93 -23.79
CA GLU A 36 12.49 16.88 -23.35
C GLU A 36 13.35 16.15 -24.39
N PHE A 37 14.35 16.83 -24.94
CA PHE A 37 15.29 16.21 -25.89
C PHE A 37 16.06 15.07 -25.22
N GLU A 38 15.99 13.86 -25.79
CA GLU A 38 16.76 12.71 -25.33
C GLU A 38 18.03 12.51 -26.19
N ARG A 39 17.87 12.28 -27.50
CA ARG A 39 19.00 12.10 -28.43
C ARG A 39 18.64 12.36 -29.89
N LEU A 40 19.67 12.69 -30.67
CA LEU A 40 19.60 12.66 -32.13
C LEU A 40 19.85 11.23 -32.62
N VAL A 41 18.95 10.70 -33.44
CA VAL A 41 18.98 9.31 -33.94
C VAL A 41 19.65 9.25 -35.31
N LYS A 42 19.24 10.13 -36.22
CA LYS A 42 19.76 10.26 -37.59
C LYS A 42 19.73 11.74 -37.98
N GLY A 43 20.64 12.14 -38.85
CA GLY A 43 20.65 13.48 -39.41
C GLY A 43 21.21 13.46 -40.82
N GLU A 44 20.61 14.27 -41.69
CA GLU A 44 21.10 14.53 -43.03
C GLU A 44 21.09 16.03 -43.28
N SER A 45 22.01 16.50 -44.10
CA SER A 45 22.13 17.89 -44.51
C SER A 45 22.01 18.03 -46.02
N GLN A 46 21.52 19.19 -46.46
CA GLN A 46 21.44 19.55 -47.86
C GLN A 46 21.86 21.00 -48.02
N ILE A 47 22.89 21.23 -48.83
CA ILE A 47 23.39 22.58 -49.13
C ILE A 47 22.46 23.27 -50.12
N VAL A 48 21.98 24.45 -49.73
CA VAL A 48 21.20 25.39 -50.54
C VAL A 48 21.87 26.78 -50.45
N VAL A 49 21.11 27.87 -50.53
CA VAL A 49 21.61 29.19 -50.09
C VAL A 49 21.51 29.23 -48.56
N GLY A 50 22.41 28.51 -47.88
CA GLY A 50 22.28 28.08 -46.48
C GLY A 50 22.31 26.54 -46.40
N THR A 51 21.80 25.97 -45.31
CA THR A 51 21.78 24.51 -45.13
C THR A 51 20.43 24.05 -44.58
N ASN A 52 19.82 23.07 -45.24
CA ASN A 52 18.69 22.33 -44.67
C ASN A 52 19.21 21.13 -43.89
N TYR A 53 18.58 20.82 -42.76
CA TYR A 53 18.85 19.66 -41.93
C TYR A 53 17.57 18.87 -41.72
N ARG A 54 17.60 17.59 -42.05
CA ARG A 54 16.54 16.62 -41.75
C ARG A 54 17.01 15.76 -40.60
N LEU A 55 16.35 15.88 -39.46
CA LEU A 55 16.77 15.28 -38.19
C LEU A 55 15.71 14.28 -37.74
N THR A 56 16.13 13.11 -37.30
CA THR A 56 15.31 12.15 -36.56
C THR A 56 15.67 12.26 -35.09
N ILE A 57 14.78 12.80 -34.28
CA ILE A 57 15.02 13.15 -32.89
C ILE A 57 14.18 12.26 -31.99
N ARG A 58 14.79 11.72 -30.94
CA ARG A 58 14.06 11.06 -29.86
C ARG A 58 13.89 12.07 -28.73
N ALA A 59 12.65 12.32 -28.32
CA ALA A 59 12.30 13.26 -27.28
C ALA A 59 11.18 12.68 -26.41
N THR A 60 11.12 13.09 -25.14
CA THR A 60 10.16 12.57 -24.16
C THR A 60 9.10 13.61 -23.82
N ASN A 61 7.85 13.21 -23.61
CA ASN A 61 6.81 14.07 -23.04
C ASN A 61 6.36 13.46 -21.72
N GLY A 62 6.78 14.00 -20.58
CA GLY A 62 6.47 13.38 -19.28
C GLY A 62 6.88 11.90 -19.23
N GLY A 63 8.03 11.54 -19.80
CA GLY A 63 8.54 10.16 -19.83
C GLY A 63 8.01 9.26 -20.95
N LEU A 64 7.06 9.68 -21.79
CA LEU A 64 6.75 9.00 -23.06
C LEU A 64 7.86 9.29 -24.07
N ILE A 65 8.63 8.29 -24.47
CA ILE A 65 9.65 8.49 -25.50
C ILE A 65 9.08 8.32 -26.90
N GLN A 66 9.11 9.38 -27.71
CA GLN A 66 8.62 9.38 -29.09
C GLN A 66 9.71 9.85 -30.06
N THR A 67 9.58 9.47 -31.33
CA THR A 67 10.52 9.87 -32.39
C THR A 67 9.86 10.89 -33.31
N TYR A 68 10.63 11.90 -33.68
CA TYR A 68 10.18 13.05 -34.46
C TYR A 68 11.10 13.26 -35.64
N GLU A 69 10.52 13.62 -36.79
CA GLU A 69 11.26 14.21 -37.89
C GLU A 69 11.16 15.73 -37.77
N ALA A 70 12.31 16.37 -37.66
CA ALA A 70 12.43 17.81 -37.72
C ALA A 70 13.14 18.23 -39.01
N LEU A 71 12.60 19.24 -39.68
CA LEU A 71 13.27 19.93 -40.78
C LEU A 71 13.70 21.31 -40.27
N VAL A 72 15.00 21.55 -40.19
CA VAL A 72 15.59 22.81 -39.72
C VAL A 72 16.35 23.46 -40.87
N TYR A 73 16.16 24.75 -41.09
CA TYR A 73 16.95 25.53 -42.02
C TYR A 73 17.92 26.44 -41.26
N GLU A 74 19.19 26.45 -41.64
CA GLU A 74 20.21 27.36 -41.13
C GLU A 74 20.69 28.30 -42.24
N GLY A 75 20.51 29.61 -42.02
CA GLY A 75 20.96 30.66 -42.94
C GLY A 75 22.46 30.90 -42.90
N LEU A 76 22.99 31.63 -43.89
CA LEU A 76 24.41 32.05 -43.92
C LEU A 76 24.78 32.98 -42.75
N ASP A 77 23.80 33.56 -42.06
CA ASP A 77 23.95 34.36 -40.84
C ASP A 77 23.81 33.52 -39.56
N HIS A 78 23.85 32.18 -39.67
CA HIS A 78 23.68 31.20 -38.59
C HIS A 78 22.31 31.22 -37.88
N LYS A 79 21.31 31.90 -38.45
CA LYS A 79 19.94 31.84 -37.92
C LYS A 79 19.27 30.53 -38.31
N LYS A 80 18.67 29.89 -37.31
CA LYS A 80 17.95 28.63 -37.43
C LYS A 80 16.46 28.88 -37.51
N VAL A 81 15.76 28.14 -38.36
CA VAL A 81 14.30 28.18 -38.51
C VAL A 81 13.77 26.76 -38.55
N LEU A 82 12.85 26.43 -37.65
CA LEU A 82 12.11 25.17 -37.69
C LEU A 82 11.08 25.26 -38.83
N LYS A 83 11.19 24.36 -39.81
CA LYS A 83 10.29 24.31 -40.98
C LYS A 83 9.16 23.32 -40.78
N SER A 84 9.44 22.20 -40.13
CA SER A 84 8.43 21.22 -39.75
C SER A 84 8.93 20.40 -38.57
N PHE A 85 8.02 19.99 -37.71
CA PHE A 85 8.27 19.04 -36.64
C PHE A 85 7.07 18.10 -36.58
N LYS A 86 7.30 16.82 -36.85
CA LYS A 86 6.22 15.83 -36.89
C LYS A 86 6.66 14.56 -36.20
N VAL A 87 5.73 13.95 -35.49
CA VAL A 87 5.91 12.58 -35.01
C VAL A 87 6.17 11.69 -36.23
N ILE A 88 7.23 10.90 -36.18
CA ILE A 88 7.43 9.83 -37.14
C ILE A 88 7.42 8.50 -36.41
N HIS A 89 6.57 7.61 -36.90
CA HIS A 89 6.72 6.20 -36.62
C HIS A 89 7.86 5.76 -37.53
N LEU A 90 9.01 5.40 -36.93
CA LEU A 90 10.08 4.80 -37.72
C LEU A 90 9.54 3.53 -38.37
N GLU A 91 9.31 3.58 -39.69
CA GLU A 91 9.15 2.36 -40.47
C GLU A 91 10.48 1.59 -40.44
N THR A 92 10.52 0.62 -39.53
CA THR A 92 11.12 -0.72 -39.65
C THR A 92 12.48 -0.82 -40.35
N GLY A 93 13.54 -0.56 -39.58
CA GLY A 93 14.82 -1.27 -39.72
C GLY A 93 15.16 -2.13 -38.49
N ASP A 94 14.72 -1.69 -37.30
CA ASP A 94 15.09 -2.31 -36.01
C ASP A 94 13.90 -2.53 -35.06
N ILE A 95 12.66 -2.55 -35.57
CA ILE A 95 11.45 -2.87 -34.79
C ILE A 95 10.84 -4.18 -35.34
N PRO A 96 10.50 -5.16 -34.49
CA PRO A 96 9.75 -6.34 -34.90
C PRO A 96 8.42 -5.94 -35.60
N PRO A 97 7.90 -6.79 -36.50
CA PRO A 97 6.91 -6.39 -37.51
C PRO A 97 5.64 -5.77 -36.93
N THR A 98 5.12 -4.76 -37.63
CA THR A 98 3.80 -4.15 -37.42
C THR A 98 2.73 -5.21 -37.18
N GLY A 99 1.98 -5.03 -36.09
CA GLY A 99 0.96 -5.97 -35.62
C GLY A 99 1.39 -6.81 -34.41
N GLY A 100 2.68 -6.91 -34.11
CA GLY A 100 3.18 -7.56 -32.89
C GLY A 100 2.97 -6.68 -31.65
N TRP A 101 2.67 -7.32 -30.52
CA TRP A 101 2.73 -6.67 -29.22
C TRP A 101 4.19 -6.56 -28.76
N THR A 102 4.57 -5.40 -28.23
CA THR A 102 5.91 -5.11 -27.71
C THR A 102 5.84 -4.72 -26.23
N PRO A 103 6.64 -5.33 -25.34
CA PRO A 103 6.66 -4.94 -23.93
C PRO A 103 6.98 -3.45 -23.75
N ILE A 104 6.29 -2.80 -22.80
CA ILE A 104 6.55 -1.41 -22.41
C ILE A 104 7.42 -1.36 -21.13
N ASP A 105 8.08 -0.23 -20.90
CA ASP A 105 8.74 0.03 -19.62
C ASP A 105 7.70 0.41 -18.56
N VAL A 106 7.38 -0.54 -17.67
CA VAL A 106 6.37 -0.38 -16.62
C VAL A 106 6.70 0.69 -15.58
N ASN A 107 7.96 1.13 -15.49
CA ASN A 107 8.39 2.16 -14.54
C ASN A 107 8.44 3.56 -15.18
N SER A 108 8.20 3.66 -16.49
CA SER A 108 8.14 4.96 -17.17
C SER A 108 6.93 5.76 -16.69
N LEU A 109 7.09 7.07 -16.53
CA LEU A 109 6.03 7.97 -16.09
C LEU A 109 4.77 7.84 -16.97
N HIS A 110 4.94 7.74 -18.30
CA HIS A 110 3.83 7.49 -19.23
C HIS A 110 3.06 6.20 -18.95
N SER A 111 3.77 5.09 -18.70
CA SER A 111 3.11 3.80 -18.47
C SER A 111 2.33 3.80 -17.16
N ILE A 112 2.84 4.50 -16.13
CA ILE A 112 2.13 4.71 -14.86
C ILE A 112 0.90 5.58 -15.07
N GLU A 113 0.99 6.66 -15.84
CA GLU A 113 -0.15 7.52 -16.15
C GLU A 113 -1.24 6.81 -16.96
N LEU A 114 -0.87 5.94 -17.91
CA LEU A 114 -1.81 5.10 -18.65
C LEU A 114 -2.56 4.14 -17.72
N ALA A 115 -1.84 3.50 -16.79
CA ALA A 115 -2.44 2.59 -15.83
C ALA A 115 -3.37 3.31 -14.84
N GLN A 116 -2.97 4.49 -14.35
CA GLN A 116 -3.83 5.34 -13.52
C GLN A 116 -5.06 5.83 -14.28
N PHE A 117 -4.90 6.23 -15.55
CA PHE A 117 -6.01 6.58 -16.43
C PHE A 117 -7.02 5.41 -16.52
N ALA A 118 -6.55 4.19 -16.77
CA ALA A 118 -7.42 3.01 -16.88
C ALA A 118 -8.23 2.77 -15.60
N VAL A 119 -7.59 2.85 -14.42
CA VAL A 119 -8.27 2.69 -13.12
C VAL A 119 -9.30 3.80 -12.89
N ASN A 120 -8.94 5.06 -13.17
CA ASN A 120 -9.82 6.21 -12.97
C ASN A 120 -11.03 6.18 -13.90
N GLU A 121 -10.82 5.86 -15.17
CA GLU A 121 -11.90 5.79 -16.16
C GLU A 121 -12.83 4.60 -15.86
N HIS A 122 -12.30 3.45 -15.42
CA HIS A 122 -13.11 2.35 -14.92
C HIS A 122 -13.97 2.78 -13.72
N ASN A 123 -13.37 3.42 -12.70
CA ASN A 123 -14.11 3.93 -11.54
C ASN A 123 -15.26 4.86 -11.93
N LYS A 124 -15.04 5.72 -12.91
CA LYS A 124 -16.07 6.63 -13.43
C LYS A 124 -17.19 5.88 -14.15
N GLN A 125 -16.86 4.90 -15.00
CA GLN A 125 -17.83 4.16 -15.81
C GLN A 125 -18.63 3.12 -15.00
N ALA A 126 -17.96 2.42 -14.08
CA ALA A 126 -18.53 1.34 -13.28
C ALA A 126 -19.01 1.79 -11.89
N HIS A 127 -18.84 3.07 -11.54
CA HIS A 127 -19.13 3.61 -10.21
C HIS A 127 -18.38 2.91 -9.07
N THR A 128 -17.12 2.54 -9.31
CA THR A 128 -16.24 1.88 -8.33
C THR A 128 -15.23 2.85 -7.71
N HIS A 129 -14.46 2.38 -6.72
CA HIS A 129 -13.45 3.17 -6.00
C HIS A 129 -12.09 2.46 -5.89
N LEU A 130 -11.67 1.80 -6.97
CA LEU A 130 -10.37 1.14 -7.06
C LEU A 130 -9.24 2.15 -6.87
N LYS A 131 -8.22 1.79 -6.10
CA LYS A 131 -6.98 2.58 -5.96
C LYS A 131 -5.87 1.90 -6.72
N PHE A 132 -5.25 2.61 -7.67
CA PHE A 132 -4.07 2.11 -8.36
C PHE A 132 -2.95 1.78 -7.37
N GLU A 133 -2.41 0.56 -7.43
CA GLU A 133 -1.25 0.14 -6.62
C GLU A 133 0.02 0.18 -7.47
N ARG A 134 0.09 -0.61 -8.54
CA ARG A 134 1.22 -0.62 -9.49
C ARG A 134 0.84 -1.21 -10.84
N LEU A 135 1.63 -0.86 -11.86
CA LEU A 135 1.66 -1.56 -13.14
C LEU A 135 2.58 -2.78 -13.03
N VAL A 136 2.09 -3.98 -13.36
CA VAL A 136 2.80 -5.26 -13.25
C VAL A 136 3.58 -5.56 -14.52
N SER A 137 2.89 -5.49 -15.65
CA SER A 137 3.43 -5.66 -16.99
C SER A 137 2.56 -4.90 -17.97
N GLY A 138 3.09 -4.64 -19.15
CA GLY A 138 2.31 -4.07 -20.22
C GLY A 138 2.96 -4.34 -21.55
N GLU A 139 2.14 -4.39 -22.57
CA GLU A 139 2.57 -4.45 -23.96
C GLU A 139 1.81 -3.42 -24.77
N SER A 140 2.46 -2.86 -25.77
CA SER A 140 1.89 -1.92 -26.71
C SER A 140 1.88 -2.52 -28.11
N GLN A 141 0.93 -2.09 -28.91
CA GLN A 141 0.85 -2.41 -30.32
C GLN A 141 0.60 -1.11 -31.09
N ILE A 142 1.47 -0.81 -32.03
CA ILE A 142 1.36 0.39 -32.87
C ILE A 142 0.30 0.14 -33.94
N VAL A 143 -0.67 1.05 -34.01
CA VAL A 143 -1.76 1.08 -35.00
C VAL A 143 -1.88 2.52 -35.55
N ALA A 144 -3.08 3.01 -35.87
CA ALA A 144 -3.34 4.44 -36.09
C ALA A 144 -3.47 5.19 -34.75
N GLY A 145 -2.42 5.11 -33.93
CA GLY A 145 -2.41 5.36 -32.48
C GLY A 145 -1.64 4.23 -31.79
N VAL A 146 -1.86 4.02 -30.50
CA VAL A 146 -1.22 2.93 -29.74
C VAL A 146 -2.27 2.18 -28.92
N ASN A 147 -2.37 0.87 -29.14
CA ASN A 147 -3.08 -0.02 -28.24
C ASN A 147 -2.14 -0.41 -27.11
N TYR A 148 -2.65 -0.44 -25.89
CA TYR A 148 -1.96 -0.93 -24.71
C TYR A 148 -2.77 -2.03 -24.08
N LYS A 149 -2.11 -3.12 -23.73
CA LYS A 149 -2.62 -4.15 -22.84
C LYS A 149 -1.80 -4.07 -21.55
N LEU A 150 -2.46 -3.71 -20.46
CA LEU A 150 -1.82 -3.42 -19.18
C LEU A 150 -2.28 -4.42 -18.15
N ILE A 151 -1.34 -4.95 -17.36
CA ILE A 151 -1.60 -5.80 -16.21
C ILE A 151 -1.41 -4.94 -14.97
N ILE A 152 -2.51 -4.56 -14.31
CA ILE A 152 -2.54 -3.53 -13.28
C ILE A 152 -2.96 -4.15 -11.96
N ARG A 153 -2.20 -3.93 -10.89
CA ARG A 153 -2.71 -4.16 -9.54
C ARG A 153 -3.43 -2.93 -9.05
N ALA A 154 -4.67 -3.14 -8.61
CA ALA A 154 -5.46 -2.12 -7.95
C ALA A 154 -6.09 -2.68 -6.68
N ILE A 155 -6.17 -1.81 -5.67
CA ILE A 155 -6.75 -2.10 -4.37
C ILE A 155 -8.25 -1.80 -4.44
N ASN A 156 -9.06 -2.82 -4.23
CA ASN A 156 -10.51 -2.72 -4.04
C ASN A 156 -10.83 -2.96 -2.55
N GLY A 157 -10.89 -1.90 -1.75
CA GLY A 157 -10.92 -2.03 -0.29
C GLY A 157 -9.60 -2.57 0.24
N GLU A 158 -9.57 -3.85 0.62
CA GLU A 158 -8.37 -4.57 1.08
C GLU A 158 -7.86 -5.63 0.10
N LEU A 159 -8.64 -5.91 -0.94
CA LEU A 159 -8.27 -6.86 -1.96
C LEU A 159 -7.34 -6.19 -2.94
N ILE A 160 -6.10 -6.66 -3.02
CA ILE A 160 -5.26 -6.35 -4.19
C ILE A 160 -5.66 -7.33 -5.30
N GLN A 161 -6.23 -6.79 -6.36
CA GLN A 161 -6.64 -7.56 -7.53
C GLN A 161 -5.80 -7.13 -8.73
N THR A 162 -5.50 -8.08 -9.61
CA THR A 162 -4.82 -7.84 -10.88
C THR A 162 -5.85 -7.81 -12.01
N TYR A 163 -5.84 -6.70 -12.73
CA TYR A 163 -6.72 -6.38 -13.83
C TYR A 163 -5.93 -6.35 -15.13
N GLU A 164 -6.57 -6.77 -16.21
CA GLU A 164 -6.13 -6.50 -17.57
C GLU A 164 -6.93 -5.32 -18.09
N ALA A 165 -6.23 -4.27 -18.47
CA ALA A 165 -6.84 -3.11 -19.09
C ALA A 165 -6.38 -2.99 -20.54
N HIS A 166 -7.33 -2.80 -21.45
CA HIS A 166 -7.05 -2.44 -22.83
C HIS A 166 -7.31 -0.96 -23.02
N VAL A 167 -6.27 -0.19 -23.30
CA VAL A 167 -6.33 1.26 -23.50
C VAL A 167 -5.88 1.59 -24.91
N PHE A 168 -6.63 2.45 -25.60
CA PHE A 168 -6.19 3.06 -26.85
C PHE A 168 -5.76 4.51 -26.59
N GLU A 169 -4.59 4.88 -27.08
CA GLU A 169 -4.10 6.27 -27.10
C GLU A 169 -3.98 6.76 -28.53
N ALA A 170 -4.73 7.81 -28.86
CA ALA A 170 -4.69 8.46 -30.15
C ALA A 170 -3.42 9.31 -30.30
N LEU A 171 -3.10 9.67 -31.56
CA LEU A 171 -1.89 10.45 -31.88
C LEU A 171 -1.88 11.87 -31.29
N ASP A 172 -3.04 12.39 -30.90
CA ASP A 172 -3.20 13.68 -30.22
C ASP A 172 -3.18 13.55 -28.68
N GLY A 173 -2.93 12.35 -28.15
CA GLY A 173 -2.86 12.07 -26.71
C GLY A 173 -4.21 11.76 -26.06
N GLN A 174 -5.32 11.71 -26.81
CA GLN A 174 -6.60 11.28 -26.25
C GLN A 174 -6.57 9.79 -25.92
N ARG A 175 -7.00 9.44 -24.71
CA ARG A 175 -7.03 8.05 -24.22
C ARG A 175 -8.47 7.53 -24.13
N VAL A 176 -8.68 6.29 -24.51
CA VAL A 176 -9.95 5.57 -24.42
C VAL A 176 -9.71 4.24 -23.71
N LEU A 177 -10.50 3.96 -22.66
CA LEU A 177 -10.52 2.66 -22.02
C LEU A 177 -11.48 1.74 -22.79
N ASN A 178 -10.95 0.70 -23.43
CA ASN A 178 -11.72 -0.26 -24.23
C ASN A 178 -12.27 -1.40 -23.37
N SER A 179 -11.45 -1.94 -22.45
CA SER A 179 -11.88 -2.94 -21.47
C SER A 179 -11.04 -2.86 -20.20
N PHE A 180 -11.62 -3.34 -19.10
CA PHE A 180 -10.98 -3.42 -17.80
C PHE A 180 -11.56 -4.62 -17.06
N GLU A 181 -10.81 -5.72 -17.03
CA GLU A 181 -11.28 -7.03 -16.58
C GLU A 181 -10.38 -7.58 -15.49
N VAL A 182 -10.95 -8.20 -14.46
CA VAL A 182 -10.17 -9.00 -13.51
C VAL A 182 -9.64 -10.24 -14.24
N ILE A 183 -8.33 -10.39 -14.31
CA ILE A 183 -7.68 -11.56 -14.95
C ILE A 183 -6.96 -12.46 -13.96
N ALA A 184 -6.62 -11.91 -12.81
CA ALA A 184 -6.16 -12.64 -11.65
C ALA A 184 -6.44 -11.74 -10.46
N SER A 185 -7.40 -12.06 -9.60
CA SER A 185 -7.19 -11.63 -8.23
C SER A 185 -5.85 -12.25 -7.80
N ASP A 186 -4.98 -11.51 -7.12
CA ASP A 186 -3.87 -12.16 -6.41
C ASP A 186 -4.53 -12.96 -5.29
N ILE A 187 -5.13 -14.09 -5.68
CA ILE A 187 -5.72 -15.11 -4.83
C ILE A 187 -4.48 -15.87 -4.40
N PRO A 188 -3.96 -15.66 -3.17
CA PRO A 188 -3.29 -16.76 -2.52
C PRO A 188 -4.21 -17.98 -2.66
N PRO A 189 -3.71 -19.13 -3.14
CA PRO A 189 -4.52 -20.26 -3.58
C PRO A 189 -5.69 -20.48 -2.63
N ALA A 190 -6.90 -20.53 -3.19
CA ALA A 190 -8.14 -20.64 -2.42
C ALA A 190 -7.98 -21.67 -1.29
N GLY A 191 -8.09 -21.18 -0.05
CA GLY A 191 -7.91 -21.95 1.18
C GLY A 191 -6.74 -21.50 2.07
N GLY A 192 -5.72 -20.82 1.54
CA GLY A 192 -4.59 -20.34 2.34
C GLY A 192 -4.86 -19.02 3.08
N TRP A 193 -4.38 -18.89 4.32
CA TRP A 193 -4.35 -17.62 5.05
C TRP A 193 -3.11 -16.82 4.64
N THR A 194 -3.26 -15.53 4.35
CA THR A 194 -2.16 -14.60 4.04
C THR A 194 -2.08 -13.44 5.03
N PRO A 195 -0.89 -13.09 5.53
CA PRO A 195 -0.73 -11.91 6.37
C PRO A 195 -1.22 -10.63 5.68
N ILE A 196 -1.91 -9.76 6.42
CA ILE A 196 -2.32 -8.43 5.96
C ILE A 196 -1.35 -7.35 6.48
N ASP A 197 -1.30 -6.20 5.81
CA ASP A 197 -0.62 -5.02 6.35
C ASP A 197 -1.44 -4.43 7.50
N VAL A 198 -0.94 -4.58 8.73
CA VAL A 198 -1.63 -4.12 9.95
C VAL A 198 -1.74 -2.59 10.07
N ASN A 199 -0.93 -1.84 9.32
CA ASN A 199 -0.92 -0.38 9.34
C ASN A 199 -1.79 0.23 8.22
N SER A 200 -2.37 -0.61 7.36
CA SER A 200 -3.26 -0.14 6.29
C SER A 200 -4.54 0.46 6.89
N LEU A 201 -5.08 1.48 6.21
CA LEU A 201 -6.31 2.15 6.64
C LEU A 201 -7.48 1.16 6.77
N HIS A 202 -7.63 0.24 5.80
CA HIS A 202 -8.73 -0.74 5.81
C HIS A 202 -8.55 -1.75 6.94
N SER A 203 -7.32 -2.19 7.24
CA SER A 203 -7.06 -3.15 8.31
C SER A 203 -7.45 -2.57 9.66
N ILE A 204 -7.14 -1.28 9.86
CA ILE A 204 -7.54 -0.51 11.03
C ILE A 204 -9.07 -0.35 11.07
N GLU A 205 -9.72 -0.09 9.93
CA GLU A 205 -11.18 0.02 9.85
C GLU A 205 -11.90 -1.30 10.14
N LEU A 206 -11.40 -2.44 9.67
CA LEU A 206 -11.93 -3.77 10.00
C LEU A 206 -11.79 -4.07 11.50
N ALA A 207 -10.63 -3.75 12.08
CA ALA A 207 -10.40 -3.93 13.50
C ALA A 207 -11.32 -3.05 14.36
N ARG A 208 -11.52 -1.78 13.96
CA ARG A 208 -12.49 -0.89 14.59
C ARG A 208 -13.92 -1.38 14.41
N PHE A 209 -14.28 -1.85 13.22
CA PHE A 209 -15.58 -2.47 12.95
C PHE A 209 -15.82 -3.64 13.90
N ALA A 210 -14.86 -4.56 14.05
CA ALA A 210 -14.97 -5.72 14.91
C ALA A 210 -15.21 -5.33 16.38
N VAL A 211 -14.45 -4.36 16.91
CA VAL A 211 -14.63 -3.86 18.28
C VAL A 211 -16.00 -3.20 18.46
N ASN A 212 -16.42 -2.37 17.50
CA ASN A 212 -17.70 -1.67 17.56
C ASN A 212 -18.89 -2.61 17.46
N GLU A 213 -18.83 -3.57 16.55
CA GLU A 213 -19.89 -4.55 16.34
C GLU A 213 -19.99 -5.51 17.55
N HIS A 214 -18.85 -5.91 18.14
CA HIS A 214 -18.85 -6.64 19.40
C HIS A 214 -19.49 -5.83 20.54
N ASN A 215 -19.11 -4.56 20.72
CA ASN A 215 -19.71 -3.68 21.73
C ASN A 215 -21.23 -3.60 21.59
N LYS A 216 -21.72 -3.51 20.36
CA LYS A 216 -23.15 -3.47 20.04
C LYS A 216 -23.85 -4.80 20.37
N GLN A 217 -23.27 -5.94 19.98
CA GLN A 217 -23.85 -7.27 20.17
C GLN A 217 -23.80 -7.76 21.63
N ALA A 218 -22.70 -7.47 22.33
CA ALA A 218 -22.45 -7.94 23.70
C ALA A 218 -22.77 -6.90 24.78
N HIS A 219 -23.21 -5.69 24.40
CA HIS A 219 -23.43 -4.55 25.28
C HIS A 219 -22.19 -4.17 26.11
N THR A 220 -21.02 -4.17 25.47
CA THR A 220 -19.73 -3.80 26.06
C THR A 220 -19.24 -2.42 25.58
N HIS A 221 -18.15 -1.92 26.15
CA HIS A 221 -17.60 -0.59 25.88
C HIS A 221 -16.08 -0.61 25.62
N LEU A 222 -15.61 -1.62 24.92
CA LEU A 222 -14.21 -1.75 24.53
C LEU A 222 -13.79 -0.58 23.64
N LYS A 223 -12.57 -0.06 23.83
CA LYS A 223 -11.97 0.94 22.94
C LYS A 223 -10.84 0.32 22.14
N PHE A 224 -10.90 0.39 20.81
CA PHE A 224 -9.79 -0.07 19.96
C PHE A 224 -8.49 0.67 20.32
N GLU A 225 -7.43 -0.08 20.63
CA GLU A 225 -6.07 0.45 20.83
C GLU A 225 -5.27 0.34 19.52
N ARG A 226 -5.01 -0.89 19.07
CA ARG A 226 -4.27 -1.16 17.83
C ARG A 226 -4.57 -2.55 17.25
N LEU A 227 -4.31 -2.70 15.96
CA LEU A 227 -4.20 -4.00 15.31
C LEU A 227 -2.77 -4.53 15.52
N VAL A 228 -2.64 -5.78 15.96
CA VAL A 228 -1.35 -6.43 16.28
C VAL A 228 -0.85 -7.25 15.11
N SER A 229 -1.71 -8.10 14.59
CA SER A 229 -1.47 -8.94 13.42
C SER A 229 -2.80 -9.24 12.76
N GLY A 230 -2.77 -9.67 11.50
CA GLY A 230 -3.97 -10.11 10.83
C GLY A 230 -3.61 -11.00 9.65
N GLU A 231 -4.53 -11.89 9.33
CA GLU A 231 -4.46 -12.74 8.15
C GLU A 231 -5.80 -12.65 7.42
N SER A 232 -5.78 -12.70 6.11
CA SER A 232 -6.94 -12.80 5.25
C SER A 232 -6.98 -14.16 4.55
N GLN A 233 -8.17 -14.63 4.24
CA GLN A 233 -8.41 -15.82 3.43
C GLN A 233 -9.53 -15.50 2.44
N ILE A 234 -9.24 -15.70 1.15
CA ILE A 234 -10.19 -15.44 0.08
C ILE A 234 -11.18 -16.61 -0.03
N VAL A 235 -12.47 -16.27 -0.04
CA VAL A 235 -13.62 -17.16 -0.25
C VAL A 235 -14.56 -16.48 -1.28
N ASP A 236 -15.89 -16.68 -1.22
CA ASP A 236 -16.88 -15.81 -1.91
C ASP A 236 -17.02 -14.45 -1.17
N GLY A 237 -15.91 -13.73 -1.06
CA GLY A 237 -15.67 -12.60 -0.17
C GLY A 237 -14.32 -12.76 0.53
N VAL A 238 -14.12 -12.12 1.68
CA VAL A 238 -12.86 -12.22 2.42
C VAL A 238 -13.11 -12.53 3.89
N ASN A 239 -12.52 -13.62 4.37
CA ASN A 239 -12.43 -13.90 5.79
C ASN A 239 -11.17 -13.23 6.35
N TYR A 240 -11.30 -12.61 7.51
CA TYR A 240 -10.21 -12.00 8.27
C TYR A 240 -10.10 -12.65 9.62
N LYS A 241 -8.86 -12.90 10.04
CA LYS A 241 -8.49 -13.27 11.40
C LYS A 241 -7.59 -12.15 11.90
N LEU A 242 -8.11 -11.33 12.81
CA LEU A 242 -7.43 -10.13 13.31
C LEU A 242 -7.05 -10.33 14.77
N ILE A 243 -5.82 -10.00 15.13
CA ILE A 243 -5.38 -9.92 16.53
C ILE A 243 -5.37 -8.45 16.94
N ILE A 244 -6.28 -8.06 17.83
CA ILE A 244 -6.58 -6.67 18.17
C ILE A 244 -6.30 -6.45 19.65
N LYS A 245 -5.57 -5.39 20.00
CA LYS A 245 -5.57 -4.89 21.37
C LYS A 245 -6.68 -3.86 21.55
N ALA A 246 -7.48 -4.02 22.60
CA ALA A 246 -8.55 -3.12 22.97
C ALA A 246 -8.54 -2.85 24.48
N ILE A 247 -8.94 -1.65 24.85
CA ILE A 247 -9.00 -1.18 26.23
C ILE A 247 -10.37 -1.52 26.81
N ASN A 248 -10.39 -2.30 27.88
CA ASN A 248 -11.56 -2.57 28.71
C ASN A 248 -11.38 -1.91 30.09
N GLY A 249 -11.95 -0.71 30.26
CA GLY A 249 -11.70 0.10 31.45
C GLY A 249 -10.24 0.57 31.52
N GLU A 250 -9.47 0.04 32.47
CA GLU A 250 -8.04 0.33 32.66
C GLU A 250 -7.11 -0.75 32.08
N LEU A 251 -7.66 -1.86 31.58
CA LEU A 251 -6.88 -2.99 31.06
C LEU A 251 -6.78 -2.92 29.54
N ILE A 252 -5.59 -3.13 28.99
CA ILE A 252 -5.40 -3.43 27.56
C ILE A 252 -5.41 -4.94 27.41
N GLN A 253 -6.34 -5.46 26.61
CA GLN A 253 -6.50 -6.89 26.39
C GLN A 253 -6.45 -7.21 24.90
N THR A 254 -5.94 -8.40 24.56
CA THR A 254 -5.83 -8.88 23.17
C THR A 254 -7.04 -9.75 22.82
N TYR A 255 -7.53 -9.61 21.60
CA TYR A 255 -8.71 -10.28 21.06
C TYR A 255 -8.41 -10.82 19.66
N GLU A 256 -9.00 -11.96 19.32
CA GLU A 256 -9.07 -12.49 17.96
C GLU A 256 -10.48 -12.18 17.45
N ALA A 257 -10.54 -11.41 16.37
CA ALA A 257 -11.77 -11.17 15.65
C ALA A 257 -11.77 -11.98 14.36
N ARG A 258 -12.87 -12.68 14.09
CA ARG A 258 -13.17 -13.25 12.78
C ARG A 258 -14.19 -12.36 12.10
N VAL A 259 -13.79 -11.71 11.03
CA VAL A 259 -14.65 -10.81 10.24
C VAL A 259 -14.78 -11.38 8.84
N PHE A 260 -15.97 -11.35 8.28
CA PHE A 260 -16.19 -11.60 6.86
C PHE A 260 -16.55 -10.28 6.17
N GLU A 261 -15.94 -9.98 5.03
CA GLU A 261 -16.31 -8.87 4.16
C GLU A 261 -16.79 -9.43 2.82
N GLY A 262 -18.06 -9.15 2.49
CA GLY A 262 -18.67 -9.57 1.23
C GLY A 262 -18.16 -8.75 0.04
N LEU A 263 -18.43 -9.26 -1.17
CA LEU A 263 -18.09 -8.57 -2.42
C LEU A 263 -18.81 -7.21 -2.59
N ASP A 264 -19.88 -6.98 -1.83
CA ASP A 264 -20.63 -5.72 -1.73
C ASP A 264 -20.13 -4.79 -0.61
N HIS A 265 -18.98 -5.12 -0.01
CA HIS A 265 -18.36 -4.43 1.13
C HIS A 265 -19.18 -4.49 2.43
N GLN A 266 -20.18 -5.37 2.54
CA GLN A 266 -20.83 -5.61 3.82
C GLN A 266 -19.93 -6.43 4.74
N ARG A 267 -19.77 -5.95 5.97
CA ARG A 267 -18.95 -6.61 6.99
C ARG A 267 -19.84 -7.35 7.99
N VAL A 268 -19.45 -8.57 8.31
CA VAL A 268 -20.09 -9.43 9.31
C VAL A 268 -19.05 -9.84 10.34
N LEU A 269 -19.33 -9.60 11.62
CA LEU A 269 -18.51 -10.11 12.72
C LEU A 269 -18.95 -11.54 13.04
N ASN A 270 -18.12 -12.51 12.70
CA ASN A 270 -18.40 -13.94 12.93
C ASN A 270 -18.03 -14.36 14.36
N SER A 271 -16.90 -13.86 14.88
CA SER A 271 -16.53 -14.08 16.29
C SER A 271 -15.62 -12.96 16.80
N PHE A 272 -15.67 -12.74 18.11
CA PHE A 272 -14.77 -11.82 18.81
C PHE A 272 -14.45 -12.43 20.16
N THR A 273 -13.26 -13.02 20.28
CA THR A 273 -12.85 -13.81 21.45
C THR A 273 -11.58 -13.23 22.03
N VAL A 274 -11.45 -13.17 23.35
CA VAL A 274 -10.16 -12.83 23.97
C VAL A 274 -9.10 -13.80 23.47
N VAL A 275 -8.02 -13.26 22.89
CA VAL A 275 -6.81 -14.03 22.62
C VAL A 275 -6.05 -14.06 23.92
N ILE A 276 -6.11 -15.22 24.54
CA ILE A 276 -5.18 -15.57 25.59
C ILE A 276 -3.88 -15.89 24.85
N THR A 277 -3.07 -14.86 24.54
CA THR A 277 -1.81 -15.02 23.81
C THR A 277 -0.97 -16.03 24.56
N SER A 278 -0.64 -17.13 23.90
CA SER A 278 0.23 -18.16 24.41
C SER A 278 1.70 -17.69 24.33
N ASP A 279 2.03 -16.62 25.03
CA ASP A 279 3.18 -16.63 25.95
C ASP A 279 2.65 -16.98 27.36
N ILE A 280 1.61 -17.84 27.39
CA ILE A 280 0.92 -18.44 28.53
C ILE A 280 0.64 -19.92 28.16
N PRO A 281 1.01 -20.93 28.98
CA PRO A 281 1.09 -22.33 28.58
C PRO A 281 -0.31 -22.95 28.56
N GLN A 282 -0.36 -24.18 28.03
CA GLN A 282 -1.54 -25.04 28.10
C GLN A 282 -2.21 -25.05 29.48
N PRO A 283 -3.55 -25.25 29.54
CA PRO A 283 -4.29 -25.35 30.79
C PRO A 283 -3.60 -26.27 31.80
N GLY A 284 -3.26 -25.72 32.96
CA GLY A 284 -2.73 -26.45 34.11
C GLY A 284 -1.46 -25.88 34.74
N GLY A 285 -0.56 -25.25 33.98
CA GLY A 285 0.72 -24.73 34.49
C GLY A 285 0.68 -23.26 34.92
N TRP A 286 1.36 -22.91 36.01
CA TRP A 286 1.69 -21.51 36.33
C TRP A 286 2.84 -21.04 35.43
N GLN A 287 2.77 -19.80 34.96
CA GLN A 287 3.81 -19.17 34.16
C GLN A 287 4.19 -17.79 34.67
N PRO A 288 5.47 -17.42 34.62
CA PRO A 288 5.92 -16.12 35.08
C PRO A 288 5.34 -14.99 34.22
N VAL A 289 5.01 -13.88 34.86
CA VAL A 289 4.67 -12.63 34.18
C VAL A 289 5.96 -11.96 33.71
N GLU A 290 6.11 -11.75 32.41
CA GLU A 290 7.31 -11.15 31.81
C GLU A 290 7.38 -9.64 32.07
N ASP A 291 6.29 -8.91 31.83
CA ASP A 291 6.17 -7.49 32.16
C ASP A 291 5.17 -7.27 33.29
N VAL A 292 5.71 -6.99 34.49
CA VAL A 292 4.92 -6.71 35.69
C VAL A 292 4.00 -5.49 35.54
N LYS A 293 4.24 -4.61 34.56
CA LYS A 293 3.36 -3.48 34.27
C LYS A 293 1.98 -3.91 33.78
N GLU A 294 1.89 -5.03 33.07
CA GLU A 294 0.62 -5.54 32.55
C GLU A 294 -0.34 -6.00 33.67
N VAL A 295 0.21 -6.39 34.83
CA VAL A 295 -0.57 -6.90 35.98
C VAL A 295 -0.66 -5.91 37.15
N GLU A 296 -0.21 -4.66 36.99
CA GLU A 296 -0.32 -3.66 38.05
C GLU A 296 -1.78 -3.40 38.46
N GLY A 297 -2.72 -3.44 37.50
CA GLY A 297 -4.14 -3.30 37.78
C GLY A 297 -4.69 -4.41 38.69
N ILE A 298 -4.18 -5.63 38.54
CA ILE A 298 -4.53 -6.77 39.39
C ILE A 298 -3.95 -6.61 40.80
N GLY A 299 -2.71 -6.14 40.89
CA GLY A 299 -2.07 -5.81 42.17
C GLY A 299 -2.82 -4.72 42.93
N ARG A 300 -3.24 -3.64 42.25
CA ARG A 300 -4.08 -2.57 42.82
C ARG A 300 -5.42 -3.10 43.32
N PHE A 301 -6.09 -3.93 42.50
CA PHE A 301 -7.34 -4.58 42.88
C PHE A 301 -7.17 -5.41 44.17
N ALA A 302 -6.12 -6.22 44.26
CA ALA A 302 -5.89 -7.08 45.41
C ALA A 302 -5.73 -6.29 46.71
N VAL A 303 -4.94 -5.21 46.70
CA VAL A 303 -4.76 -4.33 47.87
C VAL A 303 -6.07 -3.65 48.25
N ALA A 304 -6.80 -3.09 47.27
CA ALA A 304 -8.08 -2.43 47.53
C ALA A 304 -9.12 -3.40 48.12
N LYS A 305 -9.19 -4.61 47.57
CA LYS A 305 -10.09 -5.66 48.03
C LYS A 305 -9.73 -6.14 49.44
N HIS A 306 -8.45 -6.37 49.73
CA HIS A 306 -7.97 -6.72 51.06
C HIS A 306 -8.26 -5.62 52.09
N ASN A 307 -7.96 -4.35 51.78
CA ASN A 307 -8.27 -3.21 52.64
C ASN A 307 -9.75 -3.16 53.02
N LYS A 308 -10.62 -3.42 52.05
CA LYS A 308 -12.08 -3.47 52.27
C LYS A 308 -12.50 -4.63 53.18
N GLU A 309 -11.95 -5.83 52.98
CA GLU A 309 -12.36 -7.04 53.72
C GLU A 309 -11.72 -7.15 55.11
N ALA A 310 -10.47 -6.75 55.24
CA ALA A 310 -9.69 -6.83 56.49
C ALA A 310 -9.71 -5.52 57.30
N HIS A 311 -10.40 -4.49 56.80
CA HIS A 311 -10.42 -3.13 57.38
C HIS A 311 -9.02 -2.52 57.55
N THR A 312 -8.12 -2.78 56.60
CA THR A 312 -6.75 -2.25 56.56
C THR A 312 -6.61 -1.08 55.59
N HIS A 313 -5.46 -0.40 55.60
CA HIS A 313 -5.21 0.84 54.86
C HIS A 313 -3.88 0.80 54.09
N LEU A 314 -3.56 -0.36 53.52
CA LEU A 314 -2.34 -0.56 52.75
C LEU A 314 -2.33 0.31 51.48
N LYS A 315 -1.19 0.92 51.16
CA LYS A 315 -0.99 1.67 49.91
C LYS A 315 -0.20 0.82 48.92
N PHE A 316 -0.81 0.47 47.79
CA PHE A 316 -0.13 -0.27 46.72
C PHE A 316 1.04 0.54 46.17
N GLU A 317 2.22 -0.08 46.08
CA GLU A 317 3.42 0.53 45.51
C GLU A 317 3.76 -0.07 44.14
N GLY A 318 3.65 -1.39 43.99
CA GLY A 318 3.94 -2.05 42.71
C GLY A 318 3.87 -3.57 42.76
N VAL A 319 3.95 -4.20 41.59
CA VAL A 319 4.15 -5.65 41.45
C VAL A 319 5.65 -5.90 41.27
N LEU A 320 6.23 -6.81 42.06
CA LEU A 320 7.64 -7.18 41.98
C LEU A 320 7.87 -8.31 40.99
N LYS A 321 6.99 -9.32 41.04
CA LYS A 321 6.94 -10.46 40.15
C LYS A 321 5.57 -11.10 40.24
N GLY A 322 5.21 -11.92 39.28
CA GLY A 322 3.98 -12.66 39.33
C GLY A 322 4.04 -13.92 38.49
N GLU A 323 3.08 -14.79 38.73
CA GLU A 323 2.77 -15.92 37.87
C GLU A 323 1.29 -15.85 37.49
N THR A 324 0.95 -16.30 36.29
CA THR A 324 -0.44 -16.51 35.85
C THR A 324 -0.69 -17.96 35.53
N GLN A 325 -1.92 -18.42 35.70
CA GLN A 325 -2.35 -19.75 35.31
C GLN A 325 -3.72 -19.63 34.63
N ILE A 326 -3.84 -20.18 33.43
CA ILE A 326 -5.09 -20.20 32.67
C ILE A 326 -5.97 -21.35 33.15
N VAL A 327 -7.23 -21.01 33.40
CA VAL A 327 -8.35 -21.94 33.68
C VAL A 327 -9.57 -21.48 32.85
N GLU A 328 -10.81 -21.65 33.32
CA GLU A 328 -11.98 -20.92 32.80
C GLU A 328 -11.96 -19.44 33.24
N GLY A 329 -10.87 -18.74 32.91
CA GLY A 329 -10.47 -17.45 33.47
C GLY A 329 -8.96 -17.40 33.69
N ILE A 330 -8.48 -16.47 34.50
CA ILE A 330 -7.05 -16.31 34.79
C ILE A 330 -6.85 -16.26 36.31
N ASN A 331 -6.04 -17.18 36.82
CA ASN A 331 -5.48 -17.09 38.16
C ASN A 331 -4.19 -16.26 38.10
N TYR A 332 -4.05 -15.29 38.98
CA TYR A 332 -2.85 -14.49 39.21
C TYR A 332 -2.29 -14.85 40.58
N LYS A 333 -0.98 -15.00 40.68
CA LYS A 333 -0.22 -15.14 41.94
C LYS A 333 0.89 -14.12 41.90
N LEU A 334 0.67 -12.98 42.55
CA LEU A 334 1.55 -11.82 42.48
C LEU A 334 2.31 -11.64 43.79
N THR A 335 3.61 -11.40 43.70
CA THR A 335 4.39 -10.76 44.77
C THR A 335 4.25 -9.26 44.59
N ILE A 336 3.49 -8.62 45.46
CA ILE A 336 3.27 -7.18 45.42
C ILE A 336 3.96 -6.50 46.60
N ARG A 337 4.27 -5.21 46.42
CA ARG A 337 4.80 -4.37 47.47
C ARG A 337 3.76 -3.33 47.86
N ALA A 338 3.52 -3.20 49.15
CA ALA A 338 2.57 -2.24 49.69
C ALA A 338 3.11 -1.62 50.98
N ILE A 339 2.68 -0.38 51.23
CA ILE A 339 3.11 0.42 52.36
C ILE A 339 2.02 0.35 53.45
N ASN A 340 2.42 0.02 54.67
CA ASN A 340 1.59 0.05 55.87
C ASN A 340 2.13 1.11 56.83
N GLY A 341 1.57 2.32 56.78
CA GLY A 341 2.13 3.47 57.49
C GLY A 341 3.49 3.87 56.91
N GLU A 342 4.56 3.69 57.67
CA GLU A 342 5.95 3.96 57.24
C GLU A 342 6.70 2.70 56.81
N LEU A 343 6.11 1.51 56.99
CA LEU A 343 6.75 0.23 56.70
C LEU A 343 6.38 -0.26 55.30
N ILE A 344 7.40 -0.72 54.57
CA ILE A 344 7.25 -1.36 53.27
C ILE A 344 7.23 -2.87 53.49
N HIS A 345 6.17 -3.52 53.03
CA HIS A 345 6.01 -4.97 53.12
C HIS A 345 5.69 -5.58 51.77
N ASN A 346 6.12 -6.83 51.60
CA ASN A 346 5.78 -7.64 50.45
C ASN A 346 4.62 -8.59 50.81
N TYR A 347 3.76 -8.85 49.83
CA TYR A 347 2.59 -9.70 49.98
C TYR A 347 2.47 -10.66 48.79
N GLU A 348 2.07 -11.89 49.03
CA GLU A 348 1.54 -12.76 47.98
C GLU A 348 0.03 -12.51 47.86
N ALA A 349 -0.40 -12.03 46.70
CA ALA A 349 -1.80 -11.84 46.35
C ALA A 349 -2.21 -12.86 45.30
N ARG A 350 -3.28 -13.60 45.55
CA ARG A 350 -3.92 -14.48 44.57
C ARG A 350 -5.25 -13.91 44.13
N VAL A 351 -5.41 -13.69 42.84
CA VAL A 351 -6.63 -13.12 42.25
C VAL A 351 -7.11 -14.04 41.14
N PHE A 352 -8.41 -14.27 41.06
CA PHE A 352 -9.04 -14.93 39.92
C PHE A 352 -9.81 -13.90 39.12
N GLU A 353 -9.65 -13.88 37.80
CA GLU A 353 -10.44 -13.09 36.86
C GLU A 353 -11.23 -14.02 35.94
N ASP A 354 -12.56 -13.92 35.95
CA ASP A 354 -13.41 -14.73 35.08
C ASP A 354 -13.36 -14.25 33.61
N LEU A 355 -13.95 -15.03 32.70
CA LEU A 355 -14.01 -14.69 31.26
C LEU A 355 -14.79 -13.40 30.95
N LYS A 356 -15.52 -12.83 31.92
CA LYS A 356 -16.26 -11.58 31.81
C LYS A 356 -15.50 -10.39 32.43
N GLY A 357 -14.28 -10.61 32.94
CA GLY A 357 -13.44 -9.61 33.58
C GLY A 357 -13.79 -9.32 35.04
N HIS A 358 -14.63 -10.15 35.68
CA HIS A 358 -14.89 -10.02 37.11
C HIS A 358 -13.73 -10.59 37.91
N LYS A 359 -13.21 -9.78 38.82
CA LYS A 359 -12.07 -10.14 39.67
C LYS A 359 -12.54 -10.55 41.06
N ASN A 360 -11.94 -11.61 41.57
CA ASN A 360 -12.13 -12.08 42.94
C ASN A 360 -10.77 -12.26 43.62
N LEU A 361 -10.62 -11.71 44.83
CA LEU A 361 -9.43 -11.93 45.64
C LEU A 361 -9.56 -13.30 46.30
N VAL A 362 -8.63 -14.21 46.00
CA VAL A 362 -8.60 -15.57 46.54
C VAL A 362 -7.82 -15.60 47.85
N SER A 363 -6.67 -14.93 47.90
CA SER A 363 -5.87 -14.82 49.12
C SER A 363 -4.96 -13.59 49.10
N PHE A 364 -4.61 -13.09 50.28
CA PHE A 364 -3.67 -12.00 50.46
C PHE A 364 -2.84 -12.25 51.73
N LEU A 365 -1.57 -12.59 51.57
CA LEU A 365 -0.71 -13.05 52.67
C LEU A 365 0.57 -12.22 52.73
N GLY A 366 0.92 -11.73 53.92
CA GLY A 366 2.23 -11.11 54.13
C GLY A 366 3.35 -12.13 53.97
N ILE A 367 4.42 -11.76 53.28
CA ILE A 367 5.60 -12.59 53.10
C ILE A 367 6.81 -11.87 53.69
N VAL A 368 7.58 -12.61 54.48
CA VAL A 368 8.83 -12.10 55.06
C VAL A 368 9.86 -12.04 53.94
N ALA A 369 10.57 -10.91 53.85
CA ALA A 369 11.60 -10.66 52.84
C ALA A 369 12.78 -11.62 52.96
#